data_AF-Q1LLT6-F1
#
_entry.id   AF-Q1LLT6-F1
#
_cell.length_a   1.000
_cell.length_b   1.000
_cell.length_c   1.000
_cell.angle_alpha   90.00
_cell.angle_beta   90.00
_cell.angle_gamma   90.00
#
_symmetry.space_group_name_H-M   'P 1'
#
loop_
_entity.id
_entity.type
_entity.pdbx_description
1 polymer ?
#
loop_
_entity_poly.entity_id
_entity_poly.type
_entity_poly.pdbx_seq_one_letter_code
_entity_poly.pdbx_strand_id
1 'polypeptide(L)'
;MTARLPHVFPGTPAITTLLRQGHAWMDRLAALEGWSAVLLADLHDRLRRQPAATVADTVEHFRHRLNDAEERERERLRAVRPSVGWCPGCHGECVGTHRSCMPGYGVAPPSPIPEVPQRVEPQPIASPTRPRYQRKPRGLARHLGHVTAPGCKENIEEP
;
A
#
# COMPACT_ATOMS: atom_id res chain seq x y z
N MET A 1 -1.22 -22.11 37.48
CA MET A 1 -1.19 -22.70 36.13
C MET A 1 -0.72 -21.62 35.17
N THR A 2 0.59 -21.51 34.95
CA THR A 2 1.21 -20.52 34.05
C THR A 2 1.37 -21.16 32.67
N ALA A 3 0.48 -20.79 31.74
CA ALA A 3 0.62 -21.19 30.35
C ALA A 3 1.87 -20.51 29.75
N ARG A 4 2.92 -21.30 29.52
CA ARG A 4 4.07 -20.89 28.72
C ARG A 4 3.60 -20.73 27.28
N LEU A 5 3.58 -19.50 26.80
CA LEU A 5 3.41 -19.19 25.38
C LEU A 5 4.52 -19.93 24.59
N PRO A 6 4.18 -20.64 23.50
CA PRO A 6 5.18 -21.32 22.69
C PRO A 6 6.12 -20.29 22.07
N HIS A 7 7.40 -20.40 22.37
CA HIS A 7 8.45 -19.63 21.72
C HIS A 7 8.43 -19.94 20.21
N VAL A 8 7.87 -19.03 19.43
CA VAL A 8 7.93 -19.08 17.96
C VAL A 8 9.37 -18.81 17.56
N PHE A 9 10.07 -19.86 17.13
CA PHE A 9 11.42 -19.75 16.59
C PHE A 9 11.42 -18.86 15.32
N PRO A 10 12.41 -17.96 15.17
CA PRO A 10 12.55 -17.11 13.99
C PRO A 10 13.07 -17.96 12.83
N GLY A 11 12.17 -18.28 11.90
CA GLY A 11 12.44 -19.15 10.74
C GLY A 11 11.21 -19.90 10.22
N THR A 12 10.03 -19.65 10.79
CA THR A 12 8.81 -20.36 10.45
C THR A 12 8.14 -19.81 9.18
N PRO A 13 7.63 -20.66 8.27
CA PRO A 13 6.83 -20.23 7.12
C PRO A 13 5.60 -19.39 7.52
N ALA A 14 5.22 -19.42 8.80
CA ALA A 14 4.23 -18.56 9.41
C ALA A 14 4.59 -17.07 9.35
N ILE A 15 5.82 -16.68 9.72
CA ILE A 15 6.23 -15.26 9.73
C ILE A 15 6.26 -14.70 8.31
N THR A 16 6.79 -15.45 7.34
CA THR A 16 6.79 -15.03 5.94
C THR A 16 5.38 -14.86 5.37
N THR A 17 4.45 -15.72 5.80
CA THR A 17 3.04 -15.63 5.42
C THR A 17 2.39 -14.40 6.04
N LEU A 18 2.63 -14.15 7.33
CA LEU A 18 2.14 -12.95 8.03
C LEU A 18 2.65 -11.66 7.38
N LEU A 19 3.93 -11.59 7.01
CA LEU A 19 4.47 -10.42 6.31
C LEU A 19 3.81 -10.21 4.94
N ARG A 20 3.60 -11.29 4.16
CA ARG A 20 2.88 -11.19 2.87
C ARG A 20 1.45 -10.70 3.06
N GLN A 21 0.74 -11.22 4.05
CA GLN A 21 -0.61 -10.77 4.39
C GLN A 21 -0.63 -9.31 4.84
N GLY A 22 0.28 -8.92 5.73
CA GLY A 22 0.42 -7.55 6.19
C GLY A 22 0.65 -6.56 5.06
N HIS A 23 1.57 -6.86 4.14
CA HIS A 23 1.80 -6.04 2.95
C HIS A 23 0.53 -5.93 2.08
N ALA A 24 -0.15 -7.04 1.79
CA ALA A 24 -1.37 -7.02 0.98
C ALA A 24 -2.50 -6.22 1.64
N TRP A 25 -2.65 -6.29 2.97
CA TRP A 25 -3.65 -5.50 3.69
C TRP A 25 -3.31 -4.01 3.72
N MET A 26 -2.02 -3.66 3.87
CA MET A 26 -1.59 -2.26 3.76
C MET A 26 -1.85 -1.68 2.37
N ASP A 27 -1.58 -2.43 1.29
CA ASP A 27 -1.86 -2.00 -0.08
C ASP A 27 -3.37 -1.74 -0.28
N ARG A 28 -4.22 -2.63 0.25
CA ARG A 28 -5.68 -2.48 0.18
C ARG A 28 -6.16 -1.29 0.99
N LEU A 29 -5.65 -1.11 2.21
CA LEU A 29 -6.00 0.00 3.08
C LEU A 29 -5.56 1.34 2.49
N ALA A 30 -4.38 1.41 1.87
CA ALA A 30 -3.89 2.59 1.17
C ALA A 30 -4.83 2.99 0.01
N ALA A 31 -5.36 2.01 -0.73
CA ALA A 31 -6.33 2.27 -1.79
C ALA A 31 -7.66 2.82 -1.27
N LEU A 32 -8.13 2.36 -0.10
CA LEU A 32 -9.38 2.81 0.51
C LEU A 32 -9.26 4.19 1.18
N GLU A 33 -8.15 4.44 1.88
CA GLU A 33 -7.93 5.69 2.62
C GLU A 33 -7.21 6.77 1.79
N GLY A 34 -6.73 6.44 0.58
CA GLY A 34 -6.03 7.38 -0.31
C GLY A 34 -4.63 7.75 0.19
N TRP A 35 -3.90 6.80 0.76
CA TRP A 35 -2.54 7.05 1.26
C TRP A 35 -1.55 7.33 0.13
N SER A 36 -0.57 8.18 0.42
CA SER A 36 0.51 8.45 -0.53
C SER A 36 1.45 7.25 -0.67
N ALA A 37 2.05 7.09 -1.85
CA ALA A 37 3.03 6.03 -2.10
C ALA A 37 4.25 6.11 -1.17
N VAL A 38 4.63 7.33 -0.74
CA VAL A 38 5.73 7.56 0.20
C VAL A 38 5.40 7.00 1.58
N LEU A 39 4.18 7.26 2.08
CA LEU A 39 3.73 6.72 3.36
C LEU A 39 3.65 5.19 3.33
N LEU A 40 3.09 4.63 2.26
CA LEU A 40 2.98 3.18 2.10
C LEU A 40 4.36 2.50 2.06
N ALA A 41 5.33 3.10 1.36
CA ALA A 41 6.70 2.61 1.32
C ALA A 41 7.37 2.62 2.71
N ASP A 42 7.17 3.69 3.50
CA ASP A 42 7.67 3.79 4.87
C ASP A 42 7.04 2.72 5.79
N LEU A 43 5.72 2.50 5.70
CA LEU A 43 5.04 1.45 6.47
C LEU A 43 5.53 0.04 6.09
N HIS A 44 5.76 -0.22 4.80
CA HIS A 44 6.34 -1.47 4.33
C HIS A 44 7.75 -1.69 4.86
N ASP A 45 8.60 -0.66 4.88
CA ASP A 45 9.96 -0.77 5.41
C ASP A 45 9.94 -1.00 6.93
N ARG A 46 9.07 -0.31 7.68
CA ARG A 46 8.90 -0.50 9.12
C ARG A 46 8.47 -1.93 9.48
N LEU A 47 7.51 -2.50 8.75
CA LEU A 47 7.06 -3.88 8.99
C LEU A 47 8.19 -4.90 8.77
N ARG A 48 9.05 -4.67 7.78
CA ARG A 48 10.19 -5.56 7.48
C ARG A 48 11.28 -5.53 8.55
N ARG A 49 11.48 -4.38 9.20
CA ARG A 49 12.52 -4.19 10.23
C ARG A 49 12.06 -4.57 11.64
N GLN A 50 10.76 -4.81 11.82
CA GLN A 50 10.19 -5.09 13.13
C GLN A 50 10.70 -6.42 13.71
N PRO A 51 10.84 -6.51 15.04
CA PRO A 51 11.12 -7.78 15.70
C PRO A 51 10.02 -8.81 15.41
N ALA A 52 10.38 -10.05 15.14
CA ALA A 52 9.43 -11.13 14.83
C ALA A 52 8.33 -11.30 15.90
N ALA A 53 8.65 -11.02 17.17
CA ALA A 53 7.72 -11.08 18.28
C ALA A 53 6.54 -10.09 18.17
N THR A 54 6.72 -8.95 17.49
CA THR A 54 5.68 -7.89 17.37
C THR A 54 5.01 -7.87 16.00
N VAL A 55 5.51 -8.63 15.03
CA VAL A 55 4.98 -8.66 13.66
C VAL A 55 3.53 -9.13 13.65
N ALA A 56 3.21 -10.16 14.44
CA ALA A 56 1.85 -10.70 14.51
C ALA A 56 0.85 -9.63 14.96
N ASP A 57 1.13 -8.93 16.06
CA ASP A 57 0.25 -7.87 16.59
C ASP A 57 0.09 -6.72 15.60
N THR A 58 1.17 -6.36 14.90
CA THR A 58 1.16 -5.27 13.92
C THR A 58 0.34 -5.64 12.69
N VAL A 59 0.52 -6.85 12.17
CA VAL A 59 -0.27 -7.37 11.05
C VAL A 59 -1.76 -7.46 11.43
N GLU A 60 -2.06 -7.89 12.66
CA GLU A 60 -3.42 -7.94 13.18
C GLU A 60 -4.05 -6.55 13.32
N HIS A 61 -3.28 -5.55 13.76
CA HIS A 61 -3.73 -4.15 13.76
C HIS A 61 -4.14 -3.67 12.37
N PHE A 62 -3.35 -3.96 11.33
CA PHE A 62 -3.72 -3.60 9.95
C PHE A 62 -4.93 -4.37 9.44
N ARG A 63 -5.10 -5.63 9.85
CA ARG A 63 -6.31 -6.43 9.55
C ARG A 63 -7.57 -5.75 10.07
N HIS A 64 -7.55 -5.34 11.34
CA HIS A 64 -8.67 -4.65 11.97
C HIS A 64 -8.98 -3.33 11.27
N ARG A 65 -7.95 -2.51 11.02
CA ARG A 65 -8.12 -1.24 10.30
C ARG A 65 -8.68 -1.41 8.90
N LEU A 66 -8.27 -2.47 8.19
CA LEU A 66 -8.81 -2.80 6.87
C LEU A 66 -10.30 -3.15 6.97
N ASN A 67 -10.69 -4.02 7.90
CA ASN A 67 -12.10 -4.38 8.10
C ASN A 67 -12.95 -3.15 8.41
N ASP A 68 -12.47 -2.25 9.28
CA ASP A 68 -13.18 -1.02 9.60
C ASP A 68 -13.30 -0.08 8.39
N ALA A 69 -12.25 0.01 7.57
CA ALA A 69 -12.27 0.82 6.35
C ALA A 69 -13.24 0.25 5.30
N GLU A 70 -13.27 -1.08 5.14
CA GLU A 70 -14.20 -1.75 4.24
C GLU A 70 -15.66 -1.60 4.71
N GLU A 71 -15.93 -1.64 6.02
CA GLU A 71 -17.27 -1.41 6.53
C GLU A 71 -17.73 0.05 6.32
N ARG A 72 -16.84 1.04 6.55
CA ARG A 72 -17.13 2.44 6.22
C ARG A 72 -17.43 2.63 4.74
N GLU A 73 -16.68 1.97 3.87
CA GLU A 73 -16.90 2.06 2.42
C GLU A 73 -18.22 1.39 2.02
N ARG A 74 -18.55 0.23 2.61
CA ARG A 74 -19.84 -0.43 2.42
C ARG A 74 -21.00 0.44 2.88
N GLU A 75 -20.87 1.10 4.02
CA GLU A 75 -21.87 2.03 4.55
C GLU A 75 -22.06 3.23 3.62
N ARG A 76 -20.98 3.82 3.11
CA ARG A 76 -21.04 4.88 2.09
C ARG A 76 -21.79 4.43 0.84
N LEU A 77 -21.46 3.25 0.30
CA LEU A 77 -22.13 2.71 -0.88
C LEU A 77 -23.62 2.42 -0.62
N ARG A 78 -23.99 1.98 0.59
CA ARG A 78 -25.39 1.80 1.00
C ARG A 78 -26.13 3.13 1.14
N ALA A 79 -25.46 4.17 1.64
CA ALA A 79 -26.04 5.50 1.77
C ALA A 79 -26.31 6.16 0.40
N VAL A 80 -25.51 5.82 -0.62
CA VAL A 80 -25.70 6.24 -2.02
C VAL A 80 -26.82 5.45 -2.71
N ARG A 81 -27.76 4.83 -1.96
CA ARG A 81 -28.95 4.19 -2.54
C ARG A 81 -29.59 5.15 -3.55
N PRO A 82 -29.80 4.75 -4.82
CA PRO A 82 -30.62 5.54 -5.70
C PRO A 82 -31.97 5.69 -5.02
N SER A 83 -32.40 6.94 -4.82
CA SER A 83 -33.77 7.20 -4.42
C SER A 83 -34.67 6.62 -5.49
N VAL A 84 -35.32 5.50 -5.19
CA VAL A 84 -36.51 5.08 -5.92
C VAL A 84 -37.61 6.05 -5.46
N GLY A 85 -37.55 7.26 -6.00
CA GLY A 85 -38.59 8.26 -5.81
C GLY A 85 -39.78 7.88 -6.68
N TRP A 86 -40.97 7.88 -6.11
CA TRP A 86 -42.22 7.95 -6.88
C TRP A 86 -42.12 9.18 -7.80
N CYS A 87 -42.05 8.98 -9.13
CA CYS A 87 -42.10 10.08 -10.09
C CYS A 87 -43.57 10.43 -10.32
N PRO A 88 -44.11 11.56 -9.82
CA PRO A 88 -45.53 11.87 -9.97
C PRO A 88 -45.98 12.05 -11.43
N GLY A 89 -45.04 12.20 -12.39
CA GLY A 89 -45.32 12.24 -13.83
C GLY A 89 -45.44 10.86 -14.50
N CYS A 90 -45.04 9.78 -13.83
CA CYS A 90 -45.19 8.42 -14.31
C CYS A 90 -46.01 7.68 -13.26
N HIS A 91 -47.25 7.28 -13.55
CA HIS A 91 -48.05 6.45 -12.63
C HIS A 91 -47.43 5.03 -12.48
N GLY A 92 -46.22 4.92 -11.95
CA GLY A 92 -45.44 3.69 -11.80
C GLY A 92 -44.03 3.92 -11.23
N GLU A 93 -43.39 2.83 -10.81
CA GLU A 93 -42.01 2.82 -10.33
C GLU A 93 -41.02 3.04 -11.49
N CYS A 94 -40.40 4.22 -11.56
CA CYS A 94 -39.31 4.47 -12.49
C CYS A 94 -37.99 3.97 -11.88
N VAL A 95 -37.47 2.86 -12.41
CA VAL A 95 -36.10 2.42 -12.11
C VAL A 95 -35.14 3.16 -13.04
N GLY A 96 -34.60 4.29 -12.57
CA GLY A 96 -33.46 4.95 -13.21
C GLY A 96 -33.57 6.47 -13.36
N THR A 97 -32.41 7.08 -13.58
CA THR A 97 -32.16 8.51 -13.87
C THR A 97 -32.67 8.91 -15.26
N HIS A 98 -33.88 8.46 -15.64
CA HIS A 98 -34.43 8.73 -16.97
C HIS A 98 -34.82 10.21 -17.09
N ARG A 99 -34.20 10.88 -18.07
CA ARG A 99 -34.39 12.27 -18.51
C ARG A 99 -35.85 12.68 -18.74
N SER A 100 -36.76 11.70 -18.83
CA SER A 100 -38.20 11.88 -19.05
C SER A 100 -39.00 12.34 -17.81
N CYS A 101 -38.43 12.35 -16.60
CA CYS A 101 -39.12 12.81 -15.39
C CYS A 101 -38.86 14.30 -15.01
N MET A 102 -38.21 15.10 -15.88
CA MET A 102 -37.99 16.53 -15.64
C MET A 102 -39.15 17.36 -16.23
N PRO A 103 -40.01 18.01 -15.42
CA PRO A 103 -40.97 18.97 -15.96
C PRO A 103 -40.24 20.28 -16.28
N GLY A 104 -40.22 20.67 -17.56
CA GLY A 104 -40.07 22.08 -17.94
C GLY A 104 -38.66 22.63 -18.20
N TYR A 105 -37.72 21.87 -18.77
CA TYR A 105 -36.58 22.51 -19.45
C TYR A 105 -36.87 22.64 -20.93
N GLY A 106 -37.31 23.86 -21.30
CA GLY A 106 -37.33 24.32 -22.68
C GLY A 106 -35.98 24.10 -23.34
N VAL A 107 -36.05 23.70 -24.60
CA VAL A 107 -34.91 23.38 -25.47
C VAL A 107 -33.98 24.59 -25.56
N ALA A 108 -32.79 24.52 -24.97
CA ALA A 108 -31.66 25.32 -25.44
C ALA A 108 -31.03 24.57 -26.63
N PRO A 109 -30.82 25.20 -27.79
CA PRO A 109 -30.05 24.59 -28.87
C PRO A 109 -28.65 24.23 -28.33
N PRO A 110 -28.01 23.15 -28.83
CA PRO A 110 -26.68 22.80 -28.39
C PRO A 110 -25.74 23.97 -28.70
N SER A 111 -25.17 24.57 -27.66
CA SER A 111 -24.03 25.46 -27.78
C SER A 111 -22.94 24.73 -28.59
N PRO A 112 -22.20 25.43 -29.47
CA PRO A 112 -21.07 24.83 -30.17
C PRO A 112 -20.11 24.25 -29.13
N ILE A 113 -19.80 22.97 -29.30
CA ILE A 113 -18.82 22.23 -28.51
C ILE A 113 -17.51 23.02 -28.60
N PRO A 114 -16.90 23.49 -27.50
CA PRO A 114 -15.53 23.97 -27.58
C PRO A 114 -14.69 22.77 -28.03
N GLU A 115 -14.00 22.92 -29.16
CA GLU A 115 -13.05 21.94 -29.67
C GLU A 115 -12.19 21.44 -28.49
N VAL A 116 -12.34 20.16 -28.20
CA VAL A 116 -11.44 19.45 -27.29
C VAL A 116 -10.05 19.65 -27.90
N PRO A 117 -9.09 20.31 -27.21
CA PRO A 117 -7.71 20.25 -27.65
C PRO A 117 -7.37 18.76 -27.66
N GLN A 118 -7.14 18.22 -28.86
CA GLN A 118 -6.81 16.83 -29.03
C GLN A 118 -5.72 16.49 -28.03
N ARG A 119 -6.00 15.48 -27.21
CA ARG A 119 -5.07 14.89 -26.28
C ARG A 119 -3.85 14.51 -27.11
N VAL A 120 -2.79 15.31 -27.02
CA VAL A 120 -1.49 14.95 -27.58
C VAL A 120 -1.14 13.61 -26.97
N GLU A 121 -1.08 12.60 -27.83
CA GLU A 121 -0.62 11.26 -27.49
C GLU A 121 0.70 11.43 -26.72
N PRO A 122 0.83 10.90 -25.49
CA PRO A 122 2.09 10.97 -24.79
C PRO A 122 3.12 10.22 -25.63
N GLN A 123 4.02 11.00 -26.25
CA GLN A 123 5.21 10.52 -26.93
C GLN A 123 5.86 9.43 -26.07
N PRO A 124 6.27 8.29 -26.64
CA PRO A 124 7.02 7.30 -25.90
C PRO A 124 8.27 8.00 -25.37
N ILE A 125 8.34 8.14 -24.04
CA ILE A 125 9.53 8.61 -23.35
C ILE A 125 10.66 7.71 -23.85
N ALA A 126 11.57 8.31 -24.60
CA ALA A 126 12.76 7.64 -25.10
C ALA A 126 13.36 6.86 -23.93
N SER A 127 13.52 5.54 -24.13
CA SER A 127 14.07 4.67 -23.11
C SER A 127 15.37 5.30 -22.58
N PRO A 128 15.57 5.41 -21.25
CA PRO A 128 16.81 5.94 -20.72
C PRO A 128 17.96 5.16 -21.35
N THR A 129 18.86 5.89 -22.00
CA THR A 129 20.08 5.34 -22.58
C THR A 129 20.74 4.50 -21.50
N ARG A 130 20.92 3.19 -21.78
CA ARG A 130 21.58 2.24 -20.87
C ARG A 130 22.84 2.90 -20.32
N PRO A 131 23.09 2.90 -18.99
CA PRO A 131 24.36 3.35 -18.47
C PRO A 131 25.45 2.50 -19.10
N ARG A 132 26.29 3.18 -19.88
CA ARG A 132 27.47 2.64 -20.53
C ARG A 132 28.29 1.94 -19.46
N TYR A 133 28.53 0.64 -19.65
CA TYR A 133 29.40 -0.21 -18.83
C TYR A 133 30.57 0.60 -18.23
N GLN A 134 30.47 1.01 -16.96
CA GLN A 134 31.66 1.41 -16.22
C GLN A 134 32.43 0.12 -15.93
N ARG A 135 33.53 -0.05 -16.66
CA ARG A 135 34.51 -1.10 -16.39
C ARG A 135 34.98 -0.92 -14.95
N LYS A 136 34.78 -1.96 -14.13
CA LYS A 136 35.42 -2.11 -12.81
C LYS A 136 36.93 -1.91 -12.99
N PRO A 137 37.59 -0.97 -12.29
CA PRO A 137 39.04 -0.97 -12.24
C PRO A 137 39.48 -2.24 -11.50
N ARG A 138 40.12 -3.15 -12.23
CA ARG A 138 40.85 -4.29 -11.69
C ARG A 138 42.11 -3.76 -11.00
N GLY A 139 42.19 -3.97 -9.69
CA GLY A 139 43.43 -4.22 -8.96
C GLY A 139 44.42 -3.07 -8.81
N LEU A 140 44.55 -2.58 -7.58
CA LEU A 140 45.81 -2.02 -7.08
C LEU A 140 46.05 -2.55 -5.65
N ALA A 141 47.13 -3.34 -5.52
CA ALA A 141 47.95 -3.61 -4.33
C ALA A 141 47.22 -4.13 -3.06
N ARG A 142 47.24 -5.41 -2.70
CA ARG A 142 48.37 -6.22 -2.18
C ARG A 142 49.50 -5.40 -1.53
N HIS A 143 49.79 -5.76 -0.27
CA HIS A 143 51.03 -5.57 0.51
C HIS A 143 51.09 -4.41 1.51
N LEU A 144 50.44 -4.57 2.67
CA LEU A 144 51.04 -4.40 4.01
C LEU A 144 50.33 -5.45 4.88
N GLY A 145 50.91 -6.60 5.22
CA GLY A 145 52.23 -6.76 5.83
C GLY A 145 51.99 -7.00 7.32
N HIS A 146 51.97 -8.28 7.70
CA HIS A 146 51.88 -8.77 9.07
C HIS A 146 52.84 -8.04 10.02
N VAL A 147 52.36 -7.68 11.21
CA VAL A 147 53.16 -7.81 12.44
C VAL A 147 52.35 -8.60 13.46
N THR A 148 53.02 -9.63 13.93
CA THR A 148 52.71 -10.69 14.89
C THR A 148 52.19 -10.25 16.27
N ALA A 149 51.34 -11.10 16.86
CA ALA A 149 50.96 -11.23 18.29
C ALA A 149 52.18 -11.54 19.20
N PRO A 150 52.11 -11.94 20.52
CA PRO A 150 51.00 -12.17 21.48
C PRO A 150 51.31 -11.73 22.96
N GLY A 151 50.43 -12.03 23.93
CA GLY A 151 50.76 -12.10 25.38
C GLY A 151 49.70 -11.49 26.33
N CYS A 152 48.77 -12.27 26.88
CA CYS A 152 48.83 -12.94 28.22
C CYS A 152 48.81 -11.99 29.43
N LYS A 153 47.73 -12.02 30.24
CA LYS A 153 47.68 -12.73 31.54
C LYS A 153 46.34 -12.54 32.27
N GLU A 154 45.81 -13.66 32.76
CA GLU A 154 44.84 -13.82 33.85
C GLU A 154 45.25 -13.05 35.13
N ASN A 155 44.25 -12.67 35.94
CA ASN A 155 44.20 -12.68 37.43
C ASN A 155 42.85 -12.00 37.83
N ILE A 156 41.83 -12.70 38.35
CA ILE A 156 41.53 -13.00 39.78
C ILE A 156 41.63 -11.76 40.68
N GLU A 157 40.50 -11.27 41.23
CA GLU A 157 40.20 -11.21 42.68
C GLU A 157 38.81 -10.57 42.97
N GLU A 158 38.08 -11.18 43.91
CA GLU A 158 36.85 -10.73 44.60
C GLU A 158 37.11 -9.47 45.46
N PRO A 159 36.03 -8.75 45.84
CA PRO A 159 35.55 -8.90 47.22
C PRO A 159 34.03 -9.13 47.36
#